data_AF-A0A090DNZ3-F1
#
_entry.id   AF-A0A090DNZ3-F1
#
_cell.length_a   1.000
_cell.length_b   1.000
_cell.length_c   1.000
_cell.angle_alpha   90.00
_cell.angle_beta   90.00
_cell.angle_gamma   90.00
#
_symmetry.space_group_name_H-M   'P 1'
#
loop_
_entity.id
_entity.type
_entity.pdbx_description
1 polymer ?
#
loop_
_entity_poly.entity_id
_entity_poly.type
_entity_poly.pdbx_seq_one_letter_code
_entity_poly.pdbx_strand_id
1 'polypeptide(L)' 'MTIADIAKDFTELLKRGDSEAAAAKYNADDIVSYEAMEGPMAVCRGKDAVKQKGQ' A
#
# COMPACT_ATOMS: atom_id res chain seq x y z
N MET A 1 -3.37 1.29 18.98
CA MET A 1 -3.19 2.41 18.04
C MET A 1 -4.56 2.88 17.59
N THR A 2 -4.74 4.19 17.50
CA THR A 2 -5.90 4.80 16.84
C THR A 2 -5.67 4.88 15.33
N ILE A 3 -6.72 5.20 14.56
CA ILE A 3 -6.58 5.48 13.13
C ILE A 3 -5.64 6.68 12.88
N ALA A 4 -5.67 7.69 13.76
CA ALA A 4 -4.77 8.83 13.66
C ALA A 4 -3.30 8.42 13.82
N ASP A 5 -3.00 7.49 14.74
CA ASP A 5 -1.64 6.97 14.93
C ASP A 5 -1.17 6.18 13.70
N ILE A 6 -2.05 5.34 13.14
CA ILE A 6 -1.76 4.54 11.93
C ILE A 6 -1.48 5.47 10.74
N ALA A 7 -2.37 6.44 10.50
CA ALA A 7 -2.25 7.36 9.38
C ALA A 7 -0.97 8.20 9.48
N LYS A 8 -0.62 8.66 10.69
CA LYS A 8 0.61 9.40 10.94
C LYS A 8 1.84 8.58 10.61
N ASP A 9 1.96 7.38 11.18
CA ASP A 9 3.14 6.53 10.97
C ASP A 9 3.28 6.07 9.51
N PHE A 10 2.17 5.63 8.88
CA PHE A 10 2.17 5.29 7.46
C PHE A 10 2.66 6.46 6.59
N THR A 11 2.14 7.67 6.84
CA THR A 11 2.53 8.87 6.08
C THR A 11 3.99 9.26 6.32
N GLU A 12 4.50 9.10 7.55
CA GLU A 12 5.90 9.38 7.86
C GLU A 12 6.87 8.44 7.16
N LEU A 13 6.54 7.14 7.05
CA LEU A 13 7.33 6.18 6.26
C LEU A 13 7.38 6.60 4.79
N LEU A 14 6.23 6.94 4.19
CA LEU A 14 6.18 7.37 2.79
C LEU A 14 6.98 8.66 2.54
N LYS A 15 6.92 9.64 3.45
CA LYS A 15 7.70 10.90 3.35
C LYS A 15 9.21 10.67 3.38
N ARG A 16 9.67 9.57 4.00
CA ARG A 16 11.09 9.18 4.05
C ARG A 16 11.52 8.35 2.83
N GLY A 17 10.60 8.06 1.91
CA GLY A 17 10.83 7.20 0.76
C GLY A 17 10.75 5.70 1.08
N ASP A 18 10.28 5.32 2.27
CA ASP A 18 10.22 3.94 2.73
C ASP A 18 8.83 3.32 2.45
N SER A 19 8.50 3.22 1.16
CA SER A 19 7.23 2.64 0.68
C SER A 19 7.13 1.14 0.96
N GLU A 20 8.26 0.42 0.94
CA GLU A 20 8.29 -1.02 1.24
C GLU A 20 7.94 -1.31 2.70
N ALA A 21 8.52 -0.59 3.66
CA ALA A 21 8.18 -0.78 5.06
C ALA A 21 6.73 -0.38 5.36
N ALA A 22 6.24 0.70 4.74
CA ALA A 22 4.84 1.13 4.86
C ALA A 22 3.88 0.03 4.37
N ALA A 23 4.11 -0.51 3.18
CA ALA A 23 3.32 -1.59 2.62
C ALA A 23 3.40 -2.87 3.45
N ALA A 24 4.60 -3.27 3.90
CA ALA A 24 4.79 -4.47 4.70
C ALA A 24 4.05 -4.40 6.04
N LYS A 25 4.07 -3.23 6.70
CA LYS A 25 3.47 -3.01 8.02
C LYS A 25 1.95 -2.84 7.97
N TYR A 26 1.41 -2.20 6.94
CA TYR A 26 0.02 -1.74 6.93
C TYR A 26 -0.89 -2.37 5.88
N ASN A 27 -0.35 -3.01 4.83
CA ASN A 27 -1.21 -3.73 3.90
C ASN A 27 -1.72 -5.01 4.55
N ALA A 28 -3.03 -5.16 4.58
CA ALA A 28 -3.70 -6.43 4.84
C ALA A 28 -3.33 -7.45 3.76
N ASP A 29 -3.40 -8.75 4.10
CA ASP A 29 -3.05 -9.82 3.16
C ASP A 29 -3.97 -9.82 1.92
N ASP A 30 -5.21 -9.34 2.09
CA ASP A 30 -6.27 -9.22 1.08
C ASP A 30 -6.48 -7.79 0.52
N ILE A 31 -5.49 -6.90 0.68
CA ILE A 31 -5.56 -5.52 0.17
C ILE A 31 -5.98 -5.45 -1.31
N VAL A 32 -6.74 -4.41 -1.67
CA VAL A 32 -7.12 -4.14 -3.06
C VAL A 32 -6.66 -2.74 -3.47
N SER A 33 -5.83 -2.68 -4.51
CA SER A 33 -5.36 -1.45 -5.15
C SER A 33 -6.20 -1.18 -6.41
N TYR A 34 -6.79 0.01 -6.50
CA TYR A 34 -7.59 0.47 -7.64
C TYR A 34 -6.91 1.68 -8.29
N GLU A 35 -6.68 1.63 -9.60
CA GLU A 35 -6.20 2.76 -10.38
C GLU A 35 -7.35 3.55 -11.00
N ALA A 36 -7.09 4.83 -11.28
CA ALA A 36 -8.08 5.70 -11.92
C ALA A 36 -8.29 5.37 -13.42
N MET A 37 -7.26 4.85 -14.08
CA MET A 37 -7.32 4.48 -15.49
C MET A 37 -7.63 2.99 -15.65
N GLU A 38 -8.43 2.66 -16.66
CA GLU A 38 -8.60 1.28 -17.11
C GLU A 38 -7.28 0.70 -17.64
N GLY A 39 -7.09 -0.60 -17.48
CA GLY A 39 -5.92 -1.30 -17.98
C GLY A 39 -5.66 -2.63 -17.25
N PRO A 40 -4.66 -3.40 -17.69
CA PRO A 40 -4.34 -4.72 -17.13
C PRO A 40 -4.05 -4.73 -15.62
N MET A 41 -3.66 -3.59 -15.03
CA MET A 41 -3.41 -3.43 -13.58
C MET A 41 -4.37 -2.45 -12.89
N ALA A 42 -5.55 -2.21 -13.49
CA ALA A 42 -6.56 -1.33 -12.92
C ALA A 42 -7.07 -1.81 -11.55
N VAL A 43 -7.09 -3.12 -11.33
CA VAL A 43 -7.40 -3.73 -10.03
C VAL A 43 -6.34 -4.76 -9.69
N CYS A 44 -5.65 -4.58 -8.57
CA CYS A 44 -4.67 -5.52 -8.05
C CYS A 44 -5.09 -6.01 -6.66
N ARG A 45 -5.06 -7.33 -6.43
CA ARG A 45 -5.58 -7.98 -5.23
C ARG A 45 -4.50 -8.79 -4.54
N GLY A 46 -4.38 -8.60 -3.24
CA GLY A 46 -3.46 -9.32 -2.38
C GLY A 46 -2.14 -8.60 -2.19
N LYS A 47 -1.56 -8.77 -1.00
CA LYS A 47 -0.33 -8.09 -0.57
C LYS A 47 0.85 -8.35 -1.49
N ASP A 48 1.04 -9.60 -1.90
CA ASP A 48 2.14 -9.99 -2.80
C ASP A 48 1.98 -9.38 -4.20
N ALA A 49 0.76 -9.38 -4.73
CA ALA A 49 0.47 -8.79 -6.04
C ALA A 49 0.68 -7.26 -6.04
N VAL A 50 0.27 -6.58 -4.96
CA VAL A 50 0.51 -5.14 -4.79
C VAL A 50 2.00 -4.84 -4.64
N LYS A 51 2.76 -5.68 -3.94
CA LYS A 51 4.22 -5.54 -3.84
C LYS A 51 4.90 -5.68 -5.21
N GLN A 52 4.52 -6.69 -5.99
CA GLN A 52 5.09 -6.93 -7.32
C GLN A 52 4.79 -5.77 -8.29
N LYS A 53 3.62 -5.14 -8.18
CA LYS A 53 3.22 -3.98 -8.99
C LYS A 53 4.11 -2.74 -8.77
N GLY A 54 4.72 -2.61 -7.59
CA GLY A 54 5.56 -1.46 -7.22
C GLY A 54 7.03 -1.56 -7.64
N GLN A 55 7.42 -2.67 -8.27
CA GLN A 55 8.78 -2.93 -8.79
C GLN A 55 8.84 -2.70 -10.30
#